data_AF-A0A6I4TKD6-F1
#
_entry.id   AF-A0A6I4TKD6-F1
#
_cell.length_a   1.000
_cell.length_b   1.000
_cell.length_c   1.000
_cell.angle_alpha   90.00
_cell.angle_beta   90.00
_cell.angle_gamma   90.00
#
_symmetry.space_group_name_H-M   'P 1'
#
loop_
_entity.id
_entity.type
_entity.pdbx_description
1 polymer ?
#
loop_
_entity_poly.entity_id
_entity_poly.type
_entity_poly.pdbx_seq_one_letter_code
_entity_poly.pdbx_strand_id
1 'polypeptide(L)'
;MRYFRRVNPVGGISDFWSYIRQPQPYRWAFLLVSLLACLGLISILTHERVFMPPEQPEVEYIRTFAADRTDEEIRQSNLENQRLKEERQAELDRIEEEKRDLYRRVGAATGVDTAAAEAKAEAERAAAERAERERLERLFGEEDQNTGAAVADQGE
;
A
#
# COMPACT_ATOMS: atom_id res chain seq x y z
N MET A 1 -15.98 26.78 -41.46
CA MET A 1 -17.22 27.05 -40.68
C MET A 1 -18.28 27.72 -41.57
N ARG A 2 -19.15 26.94 -42.25
CA ARG A 2 -20.16 27.48 -43.20
C ARG A 2 -21.60 27.41 -42.67
N TYR A 3 -21.79 26.95 -41.42
CA TYR A 3 -23.11 26.74 -40.82
C TYR A 3 -23.71 28.03 -40.25
N PHE A 4 -22.90 28.87 -39.59
CA PHE A 4 -23.35 30.13 -38.99
C PHE A 4 -23.78 31.23 -39.98
N ARG A 5 -23.44 31.08 -41.27
CA ARG A 5 -23.83 32.04 -42.32
C ARG A 5 -25.21 31.76 -42.92
N ARG A 6 -25.84 30.64 -42.56
CA ARG A 6 -27.18 30.21 -43.02
C ARG A 6 -28.28 30.43 -41.98
N VAL A 7 -27.91 30.74 -40.74
CA VAL A 7 -28.85 31.05 -39.67
C VAL A 7 -29.04 32.56 -39.58
N ASN A 8 -30.29 33.00 -39.64
CA ASN A 8 -30.68 34.38 -39.37
C ASN A 8 -31.12 34.48 -37.89
N PRO A 9 -30.22 34.87 -36.96
CA PRO A 9 -30.53 34.87 -35.53
C PRO A 9 -31.63 35.86 -35.18
N VAL A 10 -31.69 37.00 -35.87
CA VAL A 10 -32.70 38.05 -35.63
C VAL A 10 -34.09 37.55 -36.06
N GLY A 11 -34.18 36.90 -37.22
CA GLY A 11 -35.42 36.30 -37.70
C GLY A 11 -35.93 35.18 -36.78
N GLY A 12 -35.02 34.31 -36.32
CA GLY A 12 -35.38 33.21 -35.41
C GLY A 12 -35.94 33.68 -34.06
N ILE A 13 -35.39 34.77 -33.50
CA ILE A 13 -35.92 35.37 -32.25
C ILE A 13 -37.30 35.98 -32.47
N SER A 14 -37.54 36.65 -33.61
CA SER A 14 -38.84 37.21 -33.97
C SER A 14 -39.92 36.14 -34.16
N ASP A 15 -39.59 35.05 -34.84
CA ASP A 15 -40.49 33.91 -35.05
C ASP A 15 -40.82 33.22 -33.72
N PHE A 16 -39.82 33.03 -32.86
CA PHE A 16 -40.00 32.49 -31.52
C PHE A 16 -40.92 33.35 -30.65
N TRP A 17 -40.69 34.68 -30.65
CA TRP A 17 -41.53 35.62 -29.90
C TRP A 17 -42.96 35.64 -30.41
N SER A 18 -43.15 35.55 -31.73
CA SER A 18 -44.47 35.48 -32.36
C SER A 18 -45.23 34.22 -31.92
N TYR A 19 -44.55 33.06 -31.88
CA TYR A 19 -45.12 31.81 -31.38
C TYR A 19 -45.44 31.86 -29.88
N ILE A 20 -44.55 32.45 -29.07
CA ILE A 20 -44.77 32.66 -27.63
C ILE A 20 -45.89 33.68 -27.34
N ARG A 21 -46.26 34.56 -28.27
CA ARG A 21 -47.38 35.47 -28.04
C ARG A 21 -48.73 34.89 -28.44
N GLN A 22 -48.76 33.79 -29.19
CA GLN A 22 -49.99 33.14 -29.62
C GLN A 22 -50.77 32.56 -28.41
N PRO A 23 -52.10 32.75 -28.32
CA PRO A 23 -52.89 32.21 -27.22
C PRO A 23 -53.09 30.70 -27.41
N GLN A 24 -52.37 29.90 -26.62
CA GLN A 24 -52.46 28.43 -26.61
C GLN A 24 -52.87 27.98 -25.20
N PRO A 25 -53.95 27.17 -25.05
CA PRO A 25 -54.59 26.94 -23.75
C PRO A 25 -53.74 26.18 -22.72
N TYR A 26 -52.62 25.56 -23.11
CA TYR A 26 -51.78 24.74 -22.19
C TYR A 26 -50.28 25.06 -22.20
N ARG A 27 -49.84 26.14 -22.88
CA ARG A 27 -48.40 26.40 -23.07
C ARG A 27 -47.65 26.52 -21.75
N TRP A 28 -48.17 27.31 -20.82
CA TRP A 28 -47.54 27.54 -19.52
C TRP A 28 -47.55 26.29 -18.64
N ALA A 29 -48.59 25.46 -18.75
CA ALA A 29 -48.67 24.20 -18.02
C ALA A 29 -47.57 23.23 -18.45
N PHE A 30 -47.42 22.99 -19.77
CA PHE A 30 -46.36 22.11 -20.27
C PHE A 30 -44.95 22.66 -20.02
N LEU A 31 -44.76 23.98 -20.14
CA LEU A 31 -43.49 24.63 -19.83
C LEU A 31 -43.13 24.42 -18.36
N LEU A 32 -44.08 24.64 -17.45
CA LEU A 32 -43.89 24.48 -16.02
C LEU A 32 -43.59 23.01 -15.67
N VAL A 33 -44.33 22.05 -16.25
CA VAL A 33 -44.07 20.62 -16.05
C VAL A 33 -42.67 20.22 -16.52
N SER A 34 -42.26 20.68 -17.71
CA SER A 34 -40.92 20.41 -18.25
C SER A 34 -39.82 21.02 -17.38
N LEU A 35 -40.03 22.26 -16.92
CA LEU A 35 -39.11 22.95 -16.03
C LEU A 35 -38.98 22.22 -14.68
N LEU A 36 -40.11 21.80 -14.09
CA LEU A 36 -40.11 21.03 -12.85
C LEU A 36 -39.42 19.68 -13.00
N ALA A 37 -39.60 18.98 -14.12
CA ALA A 37 -38.90 17.72 -14.37
C ALA A 37 -37.38 17.92 -14.44
N CYS A 38 -36.92 18.97 -15.14
CA CYS A 38 -35.51 19.29 -15.25
C CYS A 38 -34.90 19.72 -13.90
N LEU A 39 -35.56 20.64 -13.18
CA LEU A 39 -35.11 21.11 -11.88
C LEU A 39 -35.18 20.02 -10.81
N GLY A 40 -36.17 19.13 -10.87
CA GLY A 40 -36.28 17.99 -9.96
C GLY A 40 -35.10 17.03 -10.09
N LEU A 41 -34.67 16.75 -11.33
CA LEU A 41 -33.49 15.93 -11.58
C LEU A 41 -32.23 16.61 -11.05
N ILE A 42 -32.03 17.90 -11.35
CA ILE A 42 -30.90 18.68 -10.81
C ILE A 42 -30.91 18.66 -9.28
N SER A 43 -32.08 18.87 -8.66
CA SER A 43 -32.23 18.85 -7.21
C SER A 43 -31.74 17.53 -6.61
N ILE A 44 -32.14 16.40 -7.16
CA ILE A 44 -31.69 15.08 -6.68
C ILE A 44 -30.17 14.94 -6.79
N LEU A 45 -29.59 15.34 -7.92
CA LEU A 45 -28.14 15.25 -8.15
C LEU A 45 -27.36 16.17 -7.20
N THR A 46 -27.86 17.37 -6.91
CA THR A 46 -27.17 18.33 -6.02
C THR A 46 -27.20 17.95 -4.54
N HIS A 47 -28.05 17.01 -4.13
CA HIS A 47 -28.15 16.57 -2.74
C HIS A 47 -27.15 15.45 -2.38
N GLU A 48 -26.17 15.18 -3.24
CA GLU A 48 -25.10 14.22 -2.95
C GLU A 48 -24.30 14.66 -1.72
N ARG A 49 -24.32 13.82 -0.67
CA ARG A 49 -23.55 14.02 0.55
C ARG A 49 -22.15 13.48 0.31
N VAL A 50 -21.16 14.37 0.16
CA VAL A 50 -19.76 13.96 0.22
C VAL A 50 -19.44 13.65 1.68
N PHE A 51 -19.25 12.37 2.00
CA PHE A 51 -18.69 11.98 3.30
C PHE A 51 -17.23 12.44 3.30
N MET A 52 -16.89 13.33 4.24
CA MET A 52 -15.50 13.68 4.45
C MET A 52 -14.74 12.40 4.84
N PRO A 53 -13.52 12.18 4.31
CA PRO A 53 -12.67 11.10 4.81
C PRO A 53 -12.58 11.21 6.34
N PRO A 54 -12.59 10.09 7.08
CA PRO A 54 -12.47 10.13 8.53
C PRO A 54 -11.19 10.89 8.92
N GLU A 55 -11.27 11.67 10.00
CA GLU A 55 -10.08 12.32 10.57
C GLU A 55 -9.03 11.25 10.90
N GLN A 56 -7.75 11.57 10.65
CA GLN A 56 -6.67 10.64 10.96
C GLN A 56 -6.65 10.39 12.48
N PRO A 57 -6.47 9.13 12.92
CA PRO A 57 -6.45 8.84 14.34
C PRO A 57 -5.25 9.50 15.01
N GLU A 58 -5.47 10.06 16.20
CA GLU A 58 -4.38 10.53 17.06
C GLU A 58 -3.64 9.31 17.61
N VAL A 59 -2.36 9.14 17.24
CA VAL A 59 -1.51 8.03 17.71
C VAL A 59 -0.59 8.54 18.82
N GLU A 60 -0.77 8.03 20.04
CA GLU A 60 0.16 8.25 21.13
C GLU A 60 1.29 7.22 21.09
N TYR A 61 2.53 7.68 20.87
CA TYR A 61 3.72 6.83 20.87
C TYR A 61 4.31 6.73 22.27
N ILE A 62 4.26 5.53 22.85
CA ILE A 62 4.98 5.21 24.09
C ILE A 62 6.45 4.94 23.71
N ARG A 63 7.36 5.84 24.09
CA ARG A 63 8.79 5.72 23.82
C ARG A 63 9.54 5.22 25.04
N THR A 64 10.41 4.23 24.85
CA THR A 64 11.31 3.71 25.91
C THR A 64 12.55 4.59 26.10
N PHE A 65 12.91 5.39 25.09
CA PHE A 65 14.07 6.27 25.12
C PHE A 65 13.64 7.74 25.22
N ALA A 66 14.51 8.56 25.83
CA ALA A 66 14.31 10.00 25.95
C ALA A 66 14.21 10.66 24.56
N ALA A 67 13.32 11.65 24.44
CA ALA A 67 13.02 12.31 23.16
C ALA A 67 14.13 13.25 22.69
N ASP A 68 14.97 13.72 23.62
CA ASP A 68 16.06 14.68 23.45
C ASP A 68 17.44 14.02 23.37
N ARG A 69 17.48 12.68 23.29
CA ARG A 69 18.73 11.93 23.16
C ARG A 69 19.48 12.31 21.89
N THR A 70 20.77 12.55 22.03
CA THR A 70 21.65 12.90 20.92
C THR A 70 22.08 11.66 20.11
N ASP A 71 22.43 11.88 18.84
CA ASP A 71 22.96 10.81 17.97
C ASP A 71 24.24 10.17 18.55
N GLU A 72 25.05 10.93 19.28
CA GLU A 72 26.24 10.41 19.96
C GLU A 72 25.87 9.42 21.06
N GLU A 73 24.92 9.77 21.93
CA GLU A 73 24.44 8.89 22.99
C GLU A 73 23.78 7.62 22.43
N ILE A 74 23.10 7.71 21.29
CA ILE A 74 22.55 6.55 20.58
C ILE A 74 23.69 5.65 20.11
N ARG A 75 24.73 6.21 19.47
CA ARG A 75 25.86 5.44 18.96
C ARG A 75 26.60 4.72 20.08
N GLN A 76 26.88 5.40 21.18
CA GLN A 76 27.59 4.81 22.32
C GLN A 76 26.82 3.62 22.92
N SER A 77 25.50 3.77 23.10
CA SER A 77 24.67 2.68 23.60
C SER A 77 24.52 1.53 22.63
N ASN A 78 24.48 1.80 21.33
CA ASN A 78 24.48 0.73 20.32
C ASN A 78 25.77 -0.07 20.37
N LEU A 79 26.93 0.59 20.51
CA LEU A 79 28.22 -0.08 20.65
C LEU A 79 28.28 -0.95 21.91
N GLU A 80 27.83 -0.43 23.06
CA GLU A 80 27.77 -1.19 24.30
C GLU A 80 26.84 -2.41 24.20
N ASN A 81 25.64 -2.21 23.65
CA ASN A 81 24.68 -3.29 23.43
C ASN A 81 25.21 -4.34 22.45
N GLN A 82 25.95 -3.91 21.43
CA GLN A 82 26.58 -4.81 20.46
C GLN A 82 27.67 -5.66 21.14
N ARG A 83 28.50 -5.06 22.00
CA ARG A 83 29.49 -5.81 22.78
C ARG A 83 28.83 -6.85 23.68
N LEU A 84 27.79 -6.47 24.43
CA LEU A 84 27.05 -7.38 25.32
C LEU A 84 26.32 -8.49 24.54
N LYS A 85 25.88 -8.20 23.31
CA LYS A 85 25.30 -9.20 22.42
C LYS A 85 26.35 -10.19 21.96
N GLU A 86 27.52 -9.72 21.54
CA GLU A 86 28.64 -10.56 21.11
C GLU A 86 29.17 -11.45 22.22
N GLU A 87 29.35 -10.90 23.43
CA GLU A 87 29.77 -11.66 24.62
C GLU A 87 28.78 -12.81 24.93
N ARG A 88 27.48 -12.51 24.94
CA ARG A 88 26.44 -13.53 25.16
C ARG A 88 26.39 -14.55 24.03
N GLN A 89 26.55 -14.12 22.78
CA GLN A 89 26.55 -15.03 21.65
C GLN A 89 27.74 -16.00 21.73
N ALA A 90 28.93 -15.50 22.05
CA ALA A 90 30.12 -16.34 22.23
C ALA A 90 29.94 -17.38 23.34
N GLU A 91 29.27 -17.03 24.44
CA GLU A 91 28.95 -17.98 25.51
C GLU A 91 27.94 -19.05 25.03
N LEU A 92 26.90 -18.64 24.31
CA LEU A 92 25.90 -19.55 23.75
C LEU A 92 26.52 -20.51 22.73
N ASP A 93 27.38 -20.01 21.85
CA ASP A 93 28.08 -20.80 20.84
C ASP A 93 28.97 -21.86 21.51
N ARG A 94 29.72 -21.46 22.55
CA ARG A 94 30.49 -22.40 23.36
C ARG A 94 29.62 -23.48 24.00
N ILE A 95 28.49 -23.10 24.59
CA ILE A 95 27.54 -24.07 25.19
C ILE A 95 26.97 -25.00 24.12
N GLU A 96 26.70 -24.50 22.91
CA GLU A 96 26.20 -25.32 21.82
C GLU A 96 27.25 -26.33 21.33
N GLU A 97 28.51 -25.92 21.20
CA GLU A 97 29.62 -26.82 20.89
C GLU A 97 29.76 -27.92 21.95
N GLU A 98 29.75 -27.56 23.24
CA GLU A 98 29.81 -28.51 24.35
C GLU A 98 28.62 -29.49 24.32
N LYS A 99 27.41 -29.02 23.99
CA LYS A 99 26.23 -29.86 23.81
C LYS A 99 26.39 -30.83 22.64
N ARG A 100 26.85 -30.36 21.47
CA ARG A 100 27.08 -31.21 20.29
C ARG A 100 28.09 -32.31 20.59
N ASP A 101 29.19 -31.97 21.26
CA ASP A 101 30.20 -32.93 21.69
C ASP A 101 29.66 -33.95 22.71
N LEU A 102 28.82 -33.51 23.64
CA LEU A 102 28.12 -34.41 24.55
C LEU A 102 27.22 -35.39 23.78
N TYR A 103 26.40 -34.91 22.85
CA TYR A 103 25.53 -35.76 22.03
C TYR A 103 26.32 -36.78 21.20
N ARG A 104 27.44 -36.36 20.59
CA ARG A 104 28.33 -37.26 19.85
C ARG A 104 28.86 -38.38 20.74
N ARG A 105 29.30 -38.06 21.96
CA ARG A 105 29.79 -39.06 22.94
C ARG A 105 28.68 -40.01 23.40
N VAL A 106 27.49 -39.49 23.70
CA VAL A 106 26.34 -40.31 24.10
C VAL A 106 25.95 -41.26 22.96
N GLY A 107 25.85 -40.76 21.73
CA GLY A 107 25.53 -41.58 20.57
C GLY A 107 26.55 -42.69 20.32
N ALA A 108 27.84 -42.39 20.45
CA ALA A 108 28.90 -43.39 20.37
C ALA A 108 28.78 -44.49 21.45
N ALA A 109 28.36 -44.13 22.67
CA ALA A 109 28.16 -45.08 23.76
C ALA A 109 26.88 -45.93 23.60
N THR A 110 25.82 -45.37 23.00
CA THR A 110 24.52 -46.05 22.84
C THR A 110 24.35 -46.73 21.47
N GLY A 111 25.34 -46.63 20.58
CA GLY A 111 25.29 -47.22 19.23
C GLY A 111 24.43 -46.45 18.23
N VAL A 112 24.17 -45.15 18.48
CA VAL A 112 23.43 -44.27 17.58
C VAL A 112 24.40 -43.59 16.61
N ASP A 113 24.13 -43.67 15.31
CA ASP A 113 24.93 -43.01 14.26
C ASP A 113 24.65 -41.50 14.21
N THR A 114 25.41 -40.76 15.01
CA THR A 114 25.31 -39.29 15.12
C THR A 114 25.90 -38.58 13.90
N ALA A 115 26.87 -39.18 13.21
CA ALA A 115 27.50 -38.58 12.03
C ALA A 115 26.53 -38.56 10.84
N ALA A 116 25.80 -39.66 10.61
CA ALA A 116 24.76 -39.69 9.59
C ALA A 116 23.62 -38.69 9.88
N ALA A 117 23.26 -38.53 11.17
CA ALA A 117 22.24 -37.57 11.60
C ALA A 117 22.69 -36.11 11.38
N GLU A 118 23.95 -35.78 11.71
CA GLU A 118 24.53 -34.45 11.47
C GLU A 118 24.58 -34.12 9.97
N ALA A 119 25.07 -35.04 9.14
CA ALA A 119 25.15 -34.84 7.68
C ALA A 119 23.77 -34.63 7.04
N LYS A 120 22.76 -35.38 7.49
CA LYS A 120 21.38 -35.18 7.04
C LYS A 120 20.84 -33.81 7.45
N ALA A 121 21.08 -33.40 8.70
CA ALA A 121 20.64 -32.10 9.21
C ALA A 121 21.33 -30.92 8.49
N GLU A 122 22.60 -31.06 8.10
CA GLU A 122 23.30 -30.06 7.28
C GLU A 122 22.74 -29.98 5.85
N ALA A 123 22.47 -31.12 5.23
CA ALA A 123 21.86 -31.17 3.90
C ALA A 123 20.46 -30.51 3.88
N GLU A 124 19.65 -30.77 4.91
CA GLU A 124 18.33 -30.16 5.08
C GLU A 124 18.43 -28.65 5.32
N ARG A 125 19.35 -28.19 6.19
CA ARG A 125 19.61 -26.76 6.42
C ARG A 125 20.06 -26.04 5.15
N ALA A 126 21.02 -26.59 4.42
CA ALA A 126 21.49 -26.02 3.16
C ALA A 126 20.39 -25.98 2.09
N ALA A 127 19.50 -26.97 2.05
CA ALA A 127 18.35 -26.96 1.16
C ALA A 127 17.33 -25.88 1.55
N ALA A 128 17.05 -25.73 2.84
CA ALA A 128 16.15 -24.70 3.36
C ALA A 128 16.69 -23.28 3.08
N GLU A 129 17.98 -23.03 3.33
CA GLU A 129 18.61 -21.75 3.04
C GLU A 129 18.56 -21.39 1.55
N ARG A 130 18.80 -22.36 0.65
CA ARG A 130 18.65 -22.14 -0.79
C ARG A 130 17.21 -21.79 -1.17
N ALA A 131 16.24 -22.55 -0.67
CA ALA A 131 14.83 -22.28 -0.94
C ALA A 131 14.37 -20.92 -0.38
N GLU A 132 14.91 -20.50 0.77
CA GLU A 132 14.65 -19.18 1.35
C GLU A 132 15.28 -18.07 0.50
N ARG A 133 16.53 -18.21 0.06
CA ARG A 133 17.17 -17.27 -0.86
C ARG A 133 16.37 -17.11 -2.15
N GLU A 134 15.97 -18.21 -2.78
CA GLU A 134 15.12 -18.19 -3.98
C GLU A 134 13.74 -17.55 -3.73
N ARG A 135 13.19 -17.71 -2.52
CA ARG A 135 11.94 -17.04 -2.13
C ARG A 135 12.15 -15.53 -1.99
N LEU A 136 13.21 -15.11 -1.31
CA LEU A 136 13.54 -13.69 -1.12
C LEU A 136 13.84 -13.02 -2.46
N GLU A 137 14.62 -13.66 -3.33
CA GLU A 137 14.92 -13.18 -4.68
C GLU A 137 13.67 -13.01 -5.53
N ARG A 138 12.68 -13.92 -5.43
CA ARG A 138 11.40 -13.74 -6.13
C ARG A 138 10.62 -12.54 -5.59
N LEU A 139 10.51 -12.40 -4.27
CA LEU A 139 9.75 -11.33 -3.64
C LEU A 139 10.36 -9.95 -3.95
N PHE A 140 11.66 -9.80 -3.80
CA PHE A 140 12.34 -8.51 -4.00
C PHE A 140 12.75 -8.26 -5.46
N GLY A 141 12.92 -9.31 -6.27
CA GLY A 141 13.22 -9.20 -7.70
C GLY A 141 12.00 -8.85 -8.57
N GLU A 142 10.78 -9.16 -8.13
CA GLU A 142 9.54 -8.67 -8.76
C GLU A 142 9.26 -7.20 -8.42
N GLU A 143 9.60 -6.73 -7.22
CA GLU A 143 9.41 -5.32 -6.81
C GLU A 143 10.28 -4.35 -7.62
N ASP A 144 11.52 -4.71 -7.94
CA ASP A 144 12.42 -3.89 -8.79
C ASP A 144 11.89 -3.78 -10.23
N GLN A 145 11.27 -4.84 -10.76
CA GLN A 145 10.67 -4.84 -12.10
C GLN A 145 9.36 -4.05 -12.16
N ASN A 146 8.53 -4.14 -11.12
CA ASN A 146 7.26 -3.41 -11.04
C ASN A 146 7.50 -1.89 -10.80
N THR A 147 8.51 -1.54 -10.00
CA THR A 147 8.90 -0.13 -9.77
C THR A 147 9.55 0.48 -11.02
N GLY A 148 10.39 -0.27 -11.74
CA GLY A 148 10.98 0.16 -13.01
C GLY A 148 9.95 0.36 -14.13
N ALA A 149 8.93 -0.50 -14.21
CA ALA A 149 7.84 -0.36 -15.17
C ALA A 149 6.94 0.85 -14.87
N ALA A 150 6.64 1.12 -13.59
CA ALA A 150 5.85 2.27 -13.17
C ALA A 150 6.56 3.62 -13.42
N VAL A 151 7.89 3.66 -13.37
CA VAL A 151 8.68 4.88 -13.69
C VAL A 151 8.83 5.08 -15.20
N ALA A 152 8.85 4.00 -15.99
CA ALA A 152 8.89 4.09 -17.46
C ALA A 152 7.55 4.52 -18.09
N ASP A 153 6.42 4.22 -17.45
CA ASP A 153 5.06 4.56 -17.93
C ASP A 153 4.65 6.03 -17.64
N GLN A 154 5.38 6.75 -16.78
CA GLN A 154 5.11 8.17 -16.49
C GLN A 154 5.98 9.15 -17.30
N GLY A 155 6.69 8.65 -18.31
CA GLY A 155 7.59 9.41 -19.16
C GLY A 155 7.19 9.43 -20.63
N GLU A 156 5.93 9.73 -20.97
CA GLU A 156 5.50 10.16 -22.31
C GLU A 156 4.55 11.37 -22.24
#